data_AF-A0A842YBC9-F1
#
_entry.id   AF-A0A842YBC9-F1
#
_cell.length_a   1.000
_cell.length_b   1.000
_cell.length_c   1.000
_cell.angle_alpha   90.00
_cell.angle_beta   90.00
_cell.angle_gamma   90.00
#
_symmetry.space_group_name_H-M   'P 1'
#
loop_
_entity.id
_entity.type
_entity.pdbx_description
1 polymer ?
#
loop_
_entity_poly.entity_id
_entity_poly.type
_entity_poly.pdbx_seq_one_letter_code
_entity_poly.pdbx_strand_id
1 'polypeptide(L)'
;MTTCSLCGNEDLCFTCPYCKGVFCGDHRLPEGHGCPAMHQVREDAKRKVSKSVGEDKYEDNQTWSTVMPKRNSKPKQRRTRRRRFSSHELRDLLIASILVTLVGISILGYPSGILNALVSFAGYITSPYWWYPVGMILIFLLSFIGHELSHKFVAQ
;
A
#
# COMPACT_ATOMS: atom_id res chain seq x y z
N MET A 1 21.57 22.39 -9.63
CA MET A 1 21.05 21.84 -8.36
C MET A 1 19.96 22.79 -7.89
N THR A 2 18.80 22.28 -7.49
CA THR A 2 17.75 23.12 -6.89
C THR A 2 18.07 23.31 -5.42
N THR A 3 18.31 24.55 -5.00
CA THR A 3 18.61 24.91 -3.61
C THR A 3 17.35 25.41 -2.90
N CYS A 4 17.25 25.17 -1.60
CA CYS A 4 16.19 25.73 -0.79
C CYS A 4 16.24 27.26 -0.79
N SER A 5 15.12 27.91 -1.09
CA SER A 5 15.04 29.38 -1.13
C SER A 5 15.20 30.05 0.24
N LEU A 6 15.12 29.30 1.35
CA LEU A 6 15.22 29.85 2.71
C LEU A 6 16.58 29.62 3.35
N CYS A 7 17.10 28.39 3.31
CA CYS A 7 18.36 28.02 3.97
C CYS A 7 19.52 27.73 3.01
N GLY A 8 19.29 27.75 1.70
CA GLY A 8 20.34 27.47 0.70
C GLY A 8 20.77 26.01 0.60
N ASN A 9 20.18 25.11 1.40
CA ASN A 9 20.55 23.69 1.38
C ASN A 9 20.18 23.04 0.04
N GLU A 10 21.05 22.17 -0.45
CA GLU A 10 20.95 21.51 -1.77
C GLU A 10 20.39 20.08 -1.72
N ASP A 11 19.97 19.66 -0.52
CA ASP A 11 19.23 18.42 -0.30
C ASP A 11 17.93 18.35 -1.11
N LEU A 12 17.31 17.16 -1.14
CA LEU A 12 16.06 16.89 -1.85
C LEU A 12 15.02 18.00 -1.64
N CYS A 13 14.81 18.79 -2.68
CA CYS A 13 13.95 19.96 -2.66
C CYS A 13 12.56 19.65 -3.22
N PHE A 14 11.55 20.25 -2.59
CA PHE A 14 10.14 20.11 -2.91
C PHE A 14 9.55 21.47 -3.29
N THR A 15 8.70 21.47 -4.30
CA THR A 15 7.96 22.67 -4.70
C THR A 15 6.66 22.78 -3.92
N CYS A 16 6.44 23.90 -3.24
CA CYS A 16 5.19 24.16 -2.53
C CYS A 16 4.04 24.36 -3.54
N PRO A 17 2.90 23.65 -3.42
CA PRO A 17 1.80 23.76 -4.39
C PRO A 17 1.07 25.11 -4.33
N TYR A 18 1.24 25.88 -3.24
CA TYR A 18 0.56 27.15 -3.01
C TYR A 18 1.39 28.34 -3.50
N CYS A 19 2.61 28.50 -3.00
CA CYS A 19 3.49 29.63 -3.36
C CYS A 19 4.48 29.33 -4.49
N LYS A 20 4.54 28.07 -4.96
CA LYS A 20 5.48 27.59 -5.99
C LYS A 20 6.98 27.76 -5.66
N GLY A 21 7.31 28.08 -4.42
CA GLY A 21 8.69 28.13 -3.93
C GLY A 21 9.30 26.75 -3.73
N VAL A 22 10.64 26.67 -3.76
CA VAL A 22 11.40 25.42 -3.65
C VAL A 22 12.07 25.33 -2.28
N PHE A 23 11.80 24.25 -1.55
CA PHE A 23 12.19 24.11 -0.14
C PHE A 23 12.76 22.72 0.16
N CYS A 24 13.75 22.63 1.05
CA CYS A 24 14.31 21.34 1.50
C CYS A 24 13.33 20.59 2.43
N GLY A 25 13.72 19.39 2.85
CA GLY A 25 12.95 18.54 3.78
C GLY A 25 12.43 19.26 5.03
N ASP A 26 13.24 20.14 5.63
CA ASP A 26 12.87 20.85 6.86
C ASP A 26 11.87 21.99 6.61
N HIS A 27 11.98 22.65 5.45
CA HIS A 27 11.17 23.83 5.10
C HIS A 27 10.00 23.52 4.16
N ARG A 28 9.76 22.24 3.83
CA ARG A 28 8.69 21.85 2.87
C ARG A 28 7.28 22.18 3.35
N LEU A 29 7.06 22.27 4.67
CA LEU A 29 5.75 22.59 5.24
C LEU A 29 5.45 24.09 5.09
N PRO A 30 4.20 24.49 4.74
CA PRO A 30 3.81 25.89 4.64
C PRO A 30 4.09 26.74 5.88
N GLU A 31 4.01 26.13 7.06
CA GLU A 31 4.34 26.76 8.34
C GLU A 31 5.86 26.95 8.52
N GLY A 32 6.67 26.02 8.01
CA GLY A 32 8.12 26.03 8.16
C GLY A 32 8.83 27.07 7.29
N HIS A 33 8.23 27.49 6.18
CA HIS A 33 8.78 28.55 5.32
C HIS A 33 7.95 29.83 5.28
N GLY A 34 6.89 29.94 6.09
CA GLY A 34 6.04 31.12 6.13
C GLY A 34 5.35 31.42 4.79
N CYS A 35 4.61 30.44 4.26
CA CYS A 35 3.98 30.54 2.93
C CYS A 35 3.13 31.82 2.78
N PRO A 36 3.32 32.65 1.72
CA PRO A 36 2.49 33.84 1.51
C PRO A 36 1.00 33.50 1.30
N ALA A 37 0.70 32.29 0.82
CA ALA A 37 -0.65 31.78 0.61
C ALA A 37 -1.20 31.00 1.83
N MET A 38 -0.76 31.31 3.05
CA MET A 38 -1.22 30.63 4.28
C MET A 38 -2.75 30.64 4.45
N HIS A 39 -3.45 31.66 3.95
CA HIS A 39 -4.91 31.69 3.96
C HIS A 39 -5.53 30.50 3.20
N GLN A 40 -5.07 30.26 1.98
CA GLN A 40 -5.55 29.15 1.13
C GLN A 40 -5.20 27.79 1.73
N VAL A 41 -4.00 27.67 2.32
CA VAL A 41 -3.58 26.46 3.06
C VAL A 41 -4.57 26.15 4.19
N ARG A 42 -4.99 27.17 4.94
CA ARG A 42 -5.93 27.03 6.06
C ARG A 42 -7.34 26.67 5.59
N GLU A 43 -7.81 27.26 4.49
CA GLU A 43 -9.11 26.93 3.90
C GLU A 43 -9.15 25.50 3.37
N ASP A 44 -8.10 25.06 2.68
CA ASP A 44 -7.96 23.69 2.19
C ASP A 44 -7.93 22.68 3.35
N ALA A 45 -7.21 23.01 4.43
CA ALA A 45 -7.20 22.20 5.64
C ALA A 45 -8.61 22.12 6.25
N LYS A 46 -9.33 23.25 6.36
CA LYS A 46 -10.72 23.30 6.87
C LYS A 46 -11.66 22.45 6.01
N ARG A 47 -11.56 22.54 4.68
CA ARG A 47 -12.37 21.76 3.73
C ARG A 47 -12.10 20.25 3.82
N LYS A 48 -10.83 19.85 3.98
CA LYS A 48 -10.48 18.43 4.16
C LYS A 48 -11.03 17.89 5.48
N VAL A 49 -10.98 18.69 6.55
CA VAL A 49 -11.53 18.32 7.86
C VAL A 49 -13.06 18.23 7.79
N SER A 50 -13.76 19.21 7.22
CA SER A 50 -15.23 19.18 7.13
C SER A 50 -15.74 17.98 6.33
N LYS A 51 -15.07 17.63 5.21
CA LYS A 51 -15.38 16.43 4.44
C LYS A 51 -15.25 15.14 5.25
N SER A 52 -14.33 15.10 6.22
CA SER A 52 -14.10 13.92 7.07
C SER A 52 -15.02 13.84 8.29
N VAL A 53 -15.54 14.97 8.78
CA VAL A 53 -16.31 15.07 10.03
C VAL A 53 -17.82 14.99 9.81
N GLY A 54 -18.31 15.20 8.59
CA GLY A 54 -19.75 15.30 8.34
C GLY A 54 -20.24 16.72 8.62
N GLU A 55 -21.33 17.09 7.97
CA GLU A 55 -21.83 18.46 7.83
C GLU A 55 -22.53 18.95 9.12
N ASP A 56 -21.83 18.94 10.24
CA ASP A 56 -22.29 19.57 11.46
C ASP A 56 -21.91 21.06 11.41
N LYS A 57 -22.96 21.89 11.35
CA LYS A 57 -22.97 23.36 11.26
C LYS A 57 -21.90 23.99 12.16
N TYR A 58 -20.87 24.59 11.55
CA TYR A 58 -19.80 25.29 12.27
C TYR A 58 -20.19 26.76 12.44
N GLU A 59 -20.55 27.17 13.66
CA GLU A 59 -20.72 28.58 14.02
C GLU A 59 -19.36 29.30 14.04
N ASP A 60 -19.32 30.49 13.43
CA ASP A 60 -18.11 31.26 13.07
C ASP A 60 -17.51 32.09 14.23
N ASN A 61 -17.72 31.67 15.48
CA ASN A 61 -17.32 32.49 16.65
C ASN A 61 -16.35 31.81 17.63
N GLN A 62 -15.72 30.70 17.25
CA GLN A 62 -14.75 30.03 18.13
C GLN A 62 -13.31 30.36 17.75
N THR A 63 -12.65 31.06 18.67
CA THR A 63 -11.20 31.23 18.74
C THR A 63 -10.52 29.87 18.57
N TRP A 64 -9.51 29.83 17.70
CA TRP A 64 -8.87 28.62 17.18
C TRP A 64 -8.12 27.76 18.23
N SER A 65 -8.19 28.12 19.52
CA SER A 65 -7.51 27.42 20.60
C SER A 65 -8.31 26.26 21.22
N THR A 66 -9.61 26.10 20.92
CA THR A 66 -10.44 25.10 21.63
C THR A 66 -11.34 24.22 20.77
N VAL A 67 -11.27 24.29 19.43
CA VAL A 67 -11.97 23.30 18.61
C VAL A 67 -11.07 22.10 18.35
N MET A 68 -10.84 21.32 19.39
CA MET A 68 -10.55 19.90 19.19
C MET A 68 -11.80 19.33 18.50
N PRO A 69 -11.76 18.93 17.21
CA PRO A 69 -12.90 18.25 16.64
C PRO A 69 -13.12 17.05 17.55
N LYS A 70 -14.32 16.95 18.14
CA LYS A 70 -14.75 15.77 18.88
C LYS A 70 -14.66 14.66 17.86
N ARG A 71 -13.52 13.97 17.85
CA ARG A 71 -13.24 12.86 16.96
C ARG A 71 -14.45 11.98 17.19
N ASN A 72 -15.36 11.95 16.22
CA ASN A 72 -16.42 10.98 16.19
C ASN A 72 -15.67 9.66 16.06
N SER A 73 -15.24 9.16 17.21
CA SER A 73 -14.93 7.80 17.47
C SER A 73 -16.26 7.10 17.24
N LYS A 74 -16.58 6.89 15.95
CA LYS A 74 -17.13 5.60 15.56
C LYS A 74 -16.40 4.63 16.46
N PRO A 75 -17.10 3.88 17.34
CA PRO A 75 -16.41 2.96 18.21
C PRO A 75 -15.51 2.19 17.27
N LYS A 76 -14.19 2.40 17.39
CA LYS A 76 -13.21 1.59 16.68
C LYS A 76 -13.62 0.23 17.17
N GLN A 77 -14.33 -0.51 16.30
CA GLN A 77 -14.77 -1.87 16.56
C GLN A 77 -13.58 -2.45 17.25
N ARG A 78 -13.75 -2.76 18.55
CA ARG A 78 -12.70 -3.33 19.38
C ARG A 78 -12.05 -4.33 18.45
N ARG A 79 -10.79 -4.11 18.08
CA ARG A 79 -10.03 -4.99 17.19
C ARG A 79 -9.88 -6.26 17.99
N THR A 80 -10.96 -7.03 17.99
CA THR A 80 -11.07 -8.36 18.52
C THR A 80 -10.16 -9.14 17.60
N ARG A 81 -8.94 -9.30 18.08
CA ARG A 81 -8.19 -10.54 17.98
C ARG A 81 -8.11 -11.09 16.54
N ARG A 82 -6.94 -10.88 15.94
CA ARG A 82 -6.30 -11.83 15.01
C ARG A 82 -7.06 -12.14 13.70
N ARG A 83 -7.26 -11.14 12.85
CA ARG A 83 -7.12 -11.39 11.40
C ARG A 83 -5.85 -10.70 10.94
N ARG A 84 -4.77 -11.49 10.85
CA ARG A 84 -3.44 -11.03 10.40
C ARG A 84 -3.47 -10.65 8.91
N PHE A 85 -4.50 -11.02 8.15
CA PHE A 85 -4.64 -10.76 6.72
C PHE A 85 -5.94 -10.01 6.41
N SER A 86 -5.81 -8.95 5.61
CA SER A 86 -6.93 -8.23 5.00
C SER A 86 -7.56 -9.05 3.86
N SER A 87 -8.84 -8.84 3.57
CA SER A 87 -9.53 -9.54 2.46
C SER A 87 -8.93 -9.23 1.09
N HIS A 88 -8.28 -8.06 0.95
CA HIS A 88 -7.56 -7.70 -0.28
C HIS A 88 -6.23 -8.45 -0.39
N GLU A 89 -5.43 -8.49 0.68
CA GLU A 89 -4.17 -9.25 0.72
C GLU A 89 -4.36 -10.74 0.41
N LEU A 90 -5.43 -11.35 0.94
CA LEU A 90 -5.71 -12.76 0.67
C LEU A 90 -6.10 -12.99 -0.80
N ARG A 91 -6.81 -12.05 -1.43
CA ARG A 91 -7.18 -12.14 -2.85
C ARG A 91 -5.93 -12.08 -3.72
N ASP A 92 -5.05 -11.14 -3.45
CA ASP A 92 -3.83 -10.95 -4.22
C ASP A 92 -2.89 -12.16 -4.06
N LEU A 93 -2.79 -12.70 -2.84
CA LEU A 93 -2.04 -13.92 -2.55
C LEU A 93 -2.60 -15.16 -3.25
N LEU A 94 -3.92 -15.29 -3.34
CA LEU A 94 -4.56 -16.38 -4.09
C LEU A 94 -4.30 -16.27 -5.60
N ILE A 95 -4.40 -15.08 -6.17
CA ILE A 95 -4.12 -14.84 -7.60
C ILE A 95 -2.66 -15.20 -7.92
N ALA A 96 -1.71 -14.73 -7.11
CA ALA A 96 -0.30 -15.04 -7.28
C ALA A 96 0.01 -16.54 -7.14
N SER A 97 -0.61 -17.22 -6.16
CA SER A 97 -0.49 -18.69 -5.98
C SER A 97 -0.95 -19.46 -7.22
N ILE A 98 -2.08 -19.07 -7.82
CA ILE A 98 -2.58 -19.67 -9.06
C ILE A 98 -1.59 -19.46 -10.22
N LEU A 99 -1.02 -18.26 -10.36
CA LEU A 99 -0.03 -17.99 -11.41
C LEU A 99 1.24 -18.82 -11.23
N VAL A 100 1.74 -18.94 -10.00
CA VAL A 100 2.94 -19.73 -9.68
C VAL A 100 2.74 -21.22 -10.00
N THR A 101 1.56 -21.77 -9.69
CA THR A 101 1.26 -23.16 -10.05
C THR A 101 1.16 -23.37 -11.56
N LEU A 102 0.58 -22.43 -12.30
CA LEU A 102 0.51 -22.49 -13.76
C LEU A 102 1.91 -22.48 -14.40
N VAL A 103 2.84 -21.66 -13.89
CA VAL A 103 4.24 -21.65 -14.33
C VAL A 103 4.91 -23.00 -14.06
N GLY A 104 4.72 -23.59 -12.88
CA GLY A 104 5.24 -24.91 -12.54
C GLY A 104 4.75 -26.01 -13.49
N ILE A 105 3.47 -25.98 -13.85
CA ILE A 105 2.87 -26.91 -14.82
C ILE A 105 3.45 -26.70 -16.22
N SER A 106 3.69 -25.45 -16.64
CA SER A 106 4.28 -25.15 -17.96
C SER A 106 5.68 -25.73 -18.14
N ILE A 107 6.48 -25.82 -17.08
CA ILE A 107 7.84 -26.39 -17.13
C ILE A 107 7.78 -27.89 -17.47
N LEU A 108 6.76 -28.61 -17.00
CA LEU A 108 6.59 -30.05 -17.23
C LEU A 108 6.28 -30.40 -18.69
N GLY A 109 5.78 -29.45 -19.49
CA GLY A 109 5.44 -29.65 -20.89
C GLY A 109 6.45 -29.13 -21.91
N TYR A 110 7.61 -28.59 -21.47
CA TYR A 110 8.64 -28.08 -22.39
C TYR A 110 9.40 -29.23 -23.07
N PRO A 111 9.64 -29.20 -24.40
CA PRO A 111 9.38 -28.11 -25.35
C PRO A 111 8.03 -28.15 -26.08
N SER A 112 7.20 -29.17 -25.83
CA SER A 112 5.95 -29.49 -26.55
C SER A 112 4.76 -28.51 -26.37
N GLY A 113 4.91 -27.41 -25.62
CA GLY A 113 3.91 -26.35 -25.48
C GLY A 113 2.84 -26.59 -24.39
N ILE A 114 1.97 -25.60 -24.16
CA ILE A 114 1.10 -25.55 -22.98
C ILE A 114 -0.04 -26.59 -22.97
N LEU A 115 -0.56 -26.95 -24.15
CA LEU A 115 -1.60 -27.98 -24.27
C LEU A 115 -1.04 -29.37 -23.88
N ASN A 116 0.19 -29.67 -24.32
CA ASN A 116 0.88 -30.90 -23.95
C ASN A 116 1.32 -30.89 -22.47
N ALA A 117 1.57 -29.73 -21.87
CA ALA A 117 1.83 -29.61 -20.44
C ALA A 117 0.64 -30.13 -19.61
N LEU A 118 -0.59 -29.79 -20.01
CA LEU A 118 -1.80 -30.22 -19.32
C LEU A 118 -2.02 -31.74 -19.43
N VAL A 119 -1.81 -32.30 -20.62
CA VAL A 119 -1.90 -33.75 -20.88
C VAL A 119 -0.81 -34.51 -20.12
N SER A 120 0.43 -33.99 -20.14
CA SER A 120 1.55 -34.60 -19.41
C SER A 120 1.31 -34.58 -17.91
N PHE A 121 0.82 -33.46 -17.35
CA PHE A 121 0.44 -33.35 -15.96
C PHE A 121 -0.64 -34.38 -15.58
N ALA A 122 -1.68 -34.53 -16.40
CA ALA A 122 -2.71 -35.55 -16.19
C ALA A 122 -2.13 -36.98 -16.25
N GLY A 123 -1.19 -37.23 -17.16
CA GLY A 123 -0.47 -38.51 -17.26
C GLY A 123 0.41 -38.80 -16.04
N TYR A 124 1.09 -37.79 -15.49
CA TYR A 124 1.89 -37.95 -14.27
C TYR A 124 1.01 -38.21 -13.03
N ILE A 125 -0.18 -37.62 -12.96
CA ILE A 125 -1.12 -37.85 -11.84
C ILE A 125 -1.71 -39.27 -11.85
N THR A 126 -2.00 -39.83 -13.02
CA THR A 126 -2.54 -41.20 -13.12
C THR A 126 -1.47 -42.28 -13.00
N SER A 127 -0.21 -41.92 -13.24
CA SER A 127 0.96 -42.77 -13.07
C SER A 127 1.40 -42.85 -11.60
N PRO A 128 2.09 -43.92 -11.16
CA PRO A 128 2.72 -44.00 -9.83
C PRO A 128 3.74 -42.88 -9.54
N TYR A 129 4.09 -42.04 -10.52
CA TYR A 129 4.95 -40.85 -10.37
C TYR A 129 4.19 -39.56 -10.01
N TRP A 130 2.94 -39.65 -9.56
CA TRP A 130 2.11 -38.52 -9.10
C TRP A 130 2.78 -37.60 -8.06
N TRP A 131 3.74 -38.13 -7.29
CA TRP A 131 4.50 -37.37 -6.30
C TRP A 131 5.41 -36.30 -6.94
N TYR A 132 5.85 -36.49 -8.19
CA TYR A 132 6.73 -35.55 -8.87
C TYR A 132 6.07 -34.18 -9.14
N PRO A 133 4.93 -34.08 -9.84
CA PRO A 133 4.27 -32.79 -10.05
C PRO A 133 3.78 -32.15 -8.74
N VAL A 134 3.33 -32.96 -7.77
CA VAL A 134 2.92 -32.48 -6.45
C VAL A 134 4.09 -31.88 -5.68
N GLY A 135 5.26 -32.55 -5.70
CA GLY A 135 6.47 -32.06 -5.05
C GLY A 135 6.97 -30.75 -5.66
N MET A 136 6.97 -30.63 -6.99
CA MET A 136 7.35 -29.39 -7.67
C MET A 136 6.44 -28.23 -7.29
N ILE A 137 5.11 -28.43 -7.35
CA ILE A 137 4.13 -27.41 -6.95
C ILE A 137 4.33 -27.00 -5.49
N LEU A 138 4.55 -27.97 -4.59
CA LEU A 138 4.76 -27.71 -3.16
C LEU A 138 5.99 -26.83 -2.93
N ILE A 139 7.10 -27.12 -3.60
CA ILE A 139 8.35 -26.35 -3.48
C ILE A 139 8.13 -24.90 -3.94
N PHE A 140 7.51 -24.70 -5.11
CA PHE A 140 7.22 -23.36 -5.61
C PHE A 140 6.29 -22.57 -4.68
N LEU A 141 5.23 -23.21 -4.16
CA LEU A 141 4.31 -22.57 -3.23
C LEU A 141 4.98 -22.22 -1.89
N LEU A 142 5.79 -23.12 -1.32
CA LEU A 142 6.53 -22.85 -0.08
C LEU A 142 7.50 -21.69 -0.26
N SER A 143 8.25 -21.65 -1.37
CA SER A 143 9.15 -20.56 -1.69
C SER A 143 8.41 -19.23 -1.82
N PHE A 144 7.28 -19.22 -2.54
CA PHE A 144 6.45 -18.02 -2.72
C PHE A 144 5.85 -17.53 -1.39
N ILE A 145 5.24 -18.43 -0.62
CA ILE A 145 4.63 -18.08 0.68
C ILE A 145 5.69 -17.56 1.66
N GLY A 146 6.86 -18.19 1.71
CA GLY A 146 7.97 -17.74 2.55
C GLY A 146 8.46 -16.34 2.15
N HIS A 147 8.58 -16.08 0.85
CA HIS A 147 8.94 -14.76 0.32
C HIS A 147 7.92 -13.68 0.74
N GLU A 148 6.63 -13.90 0.51
CA GLU A 148 5.57 -12.94 0.86
C GLU A 148 5.46 -12.73 2.38
N LEU A 149 5.63 -13.81 3.16
CA LEU A 149 5.63 -13.73 4.61
C LEU A 149 6.81 -12.91 5.14
N SER A 150 7.97 -12.98 4.47
CA SER A 150 9.16 -12.19 4.86
C SER A 150 8.91 -10.69 4.72
N HIS A 151 8.32 -10.24 3.60
CA HIS A 151 7.93 -8.84 3.41
C HIS A 151 6.97 -8.38 4.50
N LYS A 152 6.03 -9.25 4.88
CA LYS A 152 5.06 -8.95 5.93
C LYS A 152 5.70 -8.77 7.31
N PHE A 153 6.74 -9.54 7.64
CA PHE A 153 7.46 -9.39 8.89
C PHE A 153 8.35 -8.16 8.92
N VAL A 154 8.95 -7.78 7.79
CA VAL A 154 9.78 -6.57 7.69
C VAL A 154 8.94 -5.29 7.80
N ALA A 155 7.70 -5.30 7.31
CA ALA A 155 6.80 -4.15 7.34
C ALA A 155 6.07 -3.93 8.69
N GLN A 156 6.24 -4.83 9.67
CA GLN A 156 5.65 -4.72 11.02
C GLN A 156 6.63 -4.13 12.03
#